data_AF-A0AAX4KQ83-F1
#
_entry.id   AF-A0AAX4KQ83-F1
#
_cell.length_a   1.000
_cell.length_b   1.000
_cell.length_c   1.000
_cell.angle_alpha   90.00
_cell.angle_beta   90.00
_cell.angle_gamma   90.00
#
_symmetry.space_group_name_H-M   'P 1'
#
loop_
_entity.id
_entity.type
_entity.pdbx_description
1 polymer ?
#
loop_
_entity_poly.entity_id
_entity_poly.type
_entity_poly.pdbx_seq_one_letter_code
_entity_poly.pdbx_strand_id
1 'polypeptide(L)'
;MSQVTYLDDTRYPGPSIHEASAEIAGLPTQDELDAYPRMYTWGELKEVIVSGQLEKLMRNKEMQVRYNRWMNGIREKYGSTGESYQQNYLRQGRLPFPQSAAEPTYDSNGTSSSIPREYLTYEVEQGFDESKYAVLTNDWPYNVPYGVRHLCVWSKLPIVHKSLVNDDPALWTKIEEEGLGGFTGVIPFTPAEKPTQAAINGTTLPHPFGWGATQLSDYQSDSWLAVDLMFGGKEMREWAGKQYTSKGGQEVQKMVEGLWDVRGWECLWFVNPPRIQSVPGLSHFHVFARRKTPEEIDAAEMIWGTGDKPEHQQ
;
A
#
# COMPACT_ATOMS: atom_id res chain seq x y z
N MET A 1 14.87 2.92 -12.89
CA MET A 1 13.41 2.82 -13.04
C MET A 1 13.06 1.46 -13.61
N SER A 2 12.72 0.48 -12.78
CA SER A 2 11.96 -0.67 -13.28
C SER A 2 10.48 -0.29 -13.26
N GLN A 3 9.97 0.33 -14.33
CA GLN A 3 8.52 0.44 -14.51
C GLN A 3 7.95 -0.98 -14.35
N VAL A 4 7.01 -1.17 -13.43
CA VAL A 4 6.25 -2.42 -13.38
C VAL A 4 5.41 -2.42 -14.65
N THR A 5 5.92 -3.08 -15.68
CA THR A 5 5.28 -3.23 -16.97
C THR A 5 4.59 -4.59 -16.94
N TYR A 6 3.28 -4.62 -17.10
CA TYR A 6 2.52 -5.87 -17.18
C TYR A 6 1.92 -5.96 -18.57
N LEU A 7 2.36 -6.94 -19.35
CA LEU A 7 1.94 -7.14 -20.75
C LEU A 7 2.04 -5.86 -21.60
N ASP A 8 3.13 -5.10 -21.45
CA ASP A 8 3.38 -3.83 -22.16
C ASP A 8 2.35 -2.71 -21.90
N ASP A 9 1.39 -2.90 -20.99
CA ASP A 9 0.51 -1.83 -20.53
C ASP A 9 1.30 -0.87 -19.63
N THR A 10 1.34 0.40 -20.03
CA THR A 10 2.05 1.49 -19.36
C THR A 10 1.11 2.56 -18.79
N ARG A 11 -0.21 2.38 -18.91
CA ARG A 11 -1.21 3.27 -18.31
C ARG A 11 -0.99 3.32 -16.79
N TYR A 12 -1.25 4.46 -16.16
CA TYR A 12 -1.16 4.60 -14.71
C TYR A 12 0.20 4.20 -14.12
N PRO A 13 1.29 4.93 -14.41
CA PRO A 13 2.55 4.69 -13.75
C PRO A 13 2.39 4.84 -12.22
N GLY A 14 3.18 4.08 -11.46
CA GLY A 14 3.29 4.29 -10.02
C GLY A 14 4.06 5.59 -9.70
N PRO A 15 4.14 5.97 -8.42
CA PRO A 15 4.85 7.18 -8.02
C PRO A 15 6.35 7.07 -8.29
N SER A 16 7.03 8.22 -8.35
CA SER A 16 8.49 8.26 -8.38
C SER A 16 9.06 7.58 -7.14
N ILE A 17 9.93 6.59 -7.34
CA ILE A 17 10.60 5.85 -6.27
C ILE A 17 12.04 6.35 -6.14
N HIS A 18 12.44 6.68 -4.93
CA HIS A 18 13.85 6.95 -4.62
C HIS A 18 14.60 5.63 -4.51
N GLU A 19 15.40 5.33 -5.51
CA GLU A 19 16.27 4.14 -5.55
C GLU A 19 17.36 4.22 -4.48
N ALA A 20 17.83 3.07 -4.02
CA ALA A 20 18.99 3.01 -3.13
C ALA A 20 20.25 3.48 -3.88
N SER A 21 21.12 4.24 -3.23
CA SER A 21 22.40 4.64 -3.81
C SER A 21 23.32 3.42 -4.00
N ALA A 22 24.28 3.51 -4.92
CA ALA A 22 25.24 2.43 -5.17
C ALA A 22 26.10 2.07 -3.93
N GLU A 23 26.15 2.96 -2.93
CA GLU A 23 26.87 2.74 -1.67
C GLU A 23 26.11 1.83 -0.70
N ILE A 24 24.80 1.65 -0.90
CA ILE A 24 23.97 0.71 -0.14
C ILE A 24 24.06 -0.66 -0.78
N ALA A 25 24.93 -1.50 -0.21
CA ALA A 25 25.14 -2.86 -0.67
C ALA A 25 24.37 -3.90 0.16
N GLY A 26 24.21 -5.10 -0.40
CA GLY A 26 23.70 -6.28 0.30
C GLY A 26 22.18 -6.43 0.36
N LEU A 27 21.44 -5.49 -0.23
CA LEU A 27 19.99 -5.58 -0.39
C LEU A 27 19.59 -6.84 -1.18
N PRO A 28 18.44 -7.45 -0.87
CA PRO A 28 17.94 -8.59 -1.64
C PRO A 28 17.51 -8.16 -3.04
N THR A 29 17.88 -8.95 -4.04
CA THR A 29 17.37 -8.81 -5.41
C THR A 29 15.96 -9.39 -5.53
N GLN A 30 15.23 -9.04 -6.59
CA GLN A 30 13.90 -9.62 -6.83
C GLN A 30 13.97 -11.12 -7.02
N ASP A 31 14.96 -11.65 -7.75
CA ASP A 31 15.15 -13.09 -7.95
C ASP A 31 15.37 -13.83 -6.62
N GLU A 32 16.12 -13.23 -5.69
CA GLU A 32 16.31 -13.81 -4.35
C GLU A 32 15.03 -13.79 -3.51
N LEU A 33 14.17 -12.78 -3.67
CA LEU A 33 12.86 -12.74 -3.02
C LEU A 33 11.90 -13.77 -3.61
N ASP A 34 12.00 -14.01 -4.92
CA ASP A 34 11.12 -14.90 -5.71
C ASP A 34 11.54 -16.37 -5.62
N ALA A 35 12.77 -16.64 -5.17
CA ALA A 35 13.26 -18.00 -4.91
C ALA A 35 12.54 -18.72 -3.76
N TYR A 36 11.73 -18.01 -2.97
CA TYR A 36 10.99 -18.56 -1.84
C TYR A 36 9.48 -18.56 -2.10
N PRO A 37 8.75 -19.60 -1.64
CA PRO A 37 7.29 -19.60 -1.65
C PRO A 37 6.71 -18.35 -0.96
N ARG A 38 5.58 -17.86 -1.49
CA ARG A 38 4.87 -16.72 -0.91
C ARG A 38 4.08 -17.13 0.33
N MET A 39 4.17 -16.33 1.38
CA MET A 39 3.56 -16.58 2.68
C MET A 39 2.12 -16.11 2.79
N TYR A 40 1.72 -15.17 1.93
CA TYR A 40 0.37 -14.61 1.93
C TYR A 40 -0.20 -14.60 0.52
N THR A 41 -1.50 -14.79 0.42
CA THR A 41 -2.32 -14.34 -0.71
C THR A 41 -2.66 -12.86 -0.57
N TRP A 42 -3.23 -12.27 -1.63
CA TRP A 42 -3.72 -10.89 -1.55
C TRP A 42 -4.91 -10.74 -0.60
N GLY A 43 -5.79 -11.75 -0.55
CA GLY A 43 -6.92 -11.78 0.39
C GLY A 43 -6.48 -11.89 1.85
N GLU A 44 -5.50 -12.74 2.15
CA GLU A 44 -4.93 -12.88 3.49
C GLU A 44 -4.27 -11.57 3.97
N LEU A 45 -3.59 -10.84 3.08
CA LEU A 45 -3.06 -9.51 3.43
C LEU A 45 -4.19 -8.54 3.79
N LYS A 46 -5.32 -8.53 3.07
CA LYS A 46 -6.49 -7.72 3.44
C LYS A 46 -7.05 -8.11 4.81
N GLU A 47 -7.11 -9.39 5.14
CA GLU A 47 -7.52 -9.87 6.47
C GLU A 47 -6.61 -9.34 7.58
N VAL A 48 -5.29 -9.36 7.35
CA VAL A 48 -4.31 -8.82 8.31
C VAL A 48 -4.51 -7.31 8.50
N ILE A 49 -4.68 -6.55 7.42
CA ILE A 49 -4.91 -5.09 7.50
C ILE A 49 -6.22 -4.77 8.24
N VAL A 50 -7.32 -5.45 7.90
CA VAL A 50 -8.63 -5.21 8.53
C VAL A 50 -8.63 -5.56 10.02
N SER A 51 -7.92 -6.62 10.40
CA SER A 51 -7.86 -7.09 11.78
C SER A 51 -6.86 -6.36 12.66
N GLY A 52 -6.01 -5.47 12.10
CA GLY A 52 -4.99 -4.74 12.85
C GLY A 52 -3.83 -5.59 13.38
N GLN A 53 -3.77 -6.89 13.04
CA GLN A 53 -2.75 -7.83 13.52
C GLN A 53 -1.45 -7.72 12.71
N LEU A 54 -0.90 -6.50 12.63
CA LEU A 54 0.23 -6.17 11.76
C LEU A 54 1.52 -6.94 12.11
N GLU A 55 1.66 -7.45 13.33
CA GLU A 55 2.75 -8.35 13.71
C GLU A 55 2.79 -9.68 12.92
N LYS A 56 1.68 -10.05 12.27
CA LYS A 56 1.63 -11.23 11.40
C LYS A 56 2.38 -11.04 10.10
N LEU A 57 2.68 -9.80 9.69
CA LEU A 57 3.40 -9.51 8.46
C LEU A 57 4.89 -9.78 8.64
N MET A 58 5.39 -10.84 7.99
CA MET A 58 6.71 -11.38 8.24
C MET A 58 7.51 -11.60 6.95
N ARG A 59 8.81 -11.83 7.12
CA ARG A 59 9.70 -12.37 6.08
C ARG A 59 9.78 -13.88 6.23
N ASN A 60 10.22 -14.55 5.16
CA ASN A 60 10.65 -15.93 5.30
C ASN A 60 11.86 -16.02 6.25
N LYS A 61 12.11 -17.21 6.83
CA LYS A 61 13.12 -17.39 7.89
C LYS A 61 14.53 -17.06 7.40
N GLU A 62 14.86 -17.48 6.18
CA GLU A 62 16.16 -17.29 5.55
C GLU A 62 16.46 -15.81 5.29
N MET A 63 15.48 -15.08 4.77
CA MET A 63 15.53 -13.64 4.52
C MET A 63 15.55 -12.86 5.84
N GLN A 64 14.86 -13.33 6.87
CA GLN A 64 14.96 -12.76 8.22
C GLN A 64 16.37 -12.92 8.80
N VAL A 65 17.01 -14.10 8.62
CA VAL A 65 18.41 -14.32 9.03
C VAL A 65 19.36 -13.41 8.26
N ARG A 66 19.16 -13.25 6.96
CA ARG A 66 19.97 -12.35 6.12
C ARG A 66 19.79 -10.88 6.52
N TYR A 67 18.55 -10.45 6.75
CA TYR A 67 18.23 -9.12 7.28
C TYR A 67 18.95 -8.86 8.59
N ASN A 68 18.88 -9.79 9.55
CA ASN A 68 19.55 -9.66 10.83
C ASN A 68 21.08 -9.49 10.68
N ARG A 69 21.70 -10.23 9.75
CA ARG A 69 23.14 -10.08 9.43
C ARG A 69 23.44 -8.72 8.84
N TRP A 70 22.64 -8.27 7.86
CA TRP A 70 22.80 -6.97 7.23
C TRP A 70 22.64 -5.84 8.26
N MET A 71 21.65 -5.94 9.14
CA MET A 71 21.40 -4.98 10.22
C MET A 71 22.57 -4.84 11.20
N ASN A 72 23.32 -5.91 11.44
CA ASN A 72 24.54 -5.82 12.24
C ASN A 72 25.61 -4.96 11.55
N GLY A 73 25.81 -5.13 10.24
CA GLY A 73 26.73 -4.28 9.46
C GLY A 73 26.28 -2.81 9.39
N ILE A 74 24.97 -2.56 9.29
CA ILE A 74 24.40 -1.20 9.38
C ILE A 74 24.65 -0.60 10.77
N ARG A 75 24.49 -1.38 11.83
CA ARG A 75 24.80 -0.92 13.20
C ARG A 75 26.27 -0.56 13.35
N GLU A 76 27.18 -1.36 12.81
CA GLU A 76 28.62 -1.08 12.85
C GLU A 76 28.98 0.18 12.06
N LYS A 77 28.37 0.39 10.89
CA LYS A 77 28.66 1.55 10.02
C LYS A 77 28.07 2.87 10.53
N TYR A 78 26.85 2.84 11.08
CA TYR A 78 26.08 4.04 11.43
C TYR A 78 25.86 4.25 12.93
N GLY A 79 26.32 3.33 13.78
CA GLY A 79 26.16 3.38 15.23
C GLY A 79 27.45 3.75 15.95
N SER A 80 27.63 5.02 16.31
CA SER A 80 28.77 5.45 17.14
C SER A 80 28.39 6.34 18.34
N THR A 81 27.17 6.88 18.41
CA THR A 81 26.72 7.74 19.54
C THR A 81 25.19 7.90 19.55
N GLY A 82 24.53 7.63 20.68
CA GLY A 82 23.20 8.13 21.12
C GLY A 82 21.93 7.95 20.26
N GLU A 83 22.02 8.10 18.94
CA GLU A 83 20.93 8.02 17.99
C GLU A 83 20.74 6.58 17.47
N SER A 84 19.51 6.22 17.10
CA SER A 84 19.24 4.91 16.50
C SER A 84 20.00 4.82 15.16
N TYR A 85 20.96 3.90 15.06
CA TYR A 85 21.75 3.61 13.85
C TYR A 85 20.89 3.44 12.57
N GLN A 86 19.62 3.03 12.71
CA GLN A 86 18.64 2.97 11.63
C GLN A 86 18.24 4.35 11.11
N GLN A 87 18.05 5.33 12.01
CA GLN A 87 17.79 6.71 11.63
C GLN A 87 18.99 7.31 10.90
N ASN A 88 20.21 7.03 11.37
CA ASN A 88 21.44 7.46 10.69
C ASN A 88 21.56 6.85 9.30
N TYR A 89 21.35 5.54 9.17
CA TYR A 89 21.29 4.87 7.88
C TYR A 89 20.30 5.56 6.93
N LEU A 90 19.08 5.84 7.40
CA LEU A 90 18.06 6.48 6.60
C LEU A 90 18.43 7.91 6.22
N ARG A 91 18.80 8.76 7.18
CA ARG A 91 19.10 10.19 6.96
C ARG A 91 20.37 10.44 6.16
N GLN A 92 21.38 9.59 6.30
CA GLN A 92 22.68 9.78 5.65
C GLN A 92 22.80 9.01 4.34
N GLY A 93 22.15 7.84 4.24
CA GLY A 93 22.35 6.93 3.11
C GLY A 93 21.16 6.78 2.17
N ARG A 94 19.92 6.99 2.65
CA ARG A 94 18.73 6.50 1.94
C ARG A 94 17.68 7.55 1.59
N LEU A 95 17.34 8.43 2.52
CA LEU A 95 16.30 9.44 2.36
C LEU A 95 16.86 10.66 1.62
N PRO A 96 16.10 11.23 0.67
CA PRO A 96 16.53 12.41 -0.10
C PRO A 96 16.34 13.73 0.67
N PHE A 97 16.18 13.68 2.00
CA PHE A 97 15.89 14.86 2.80
C PHE A 97 17.17 15.63 3.15
N PRO A 98 17.20 16.96 2.98
CA PRO A 98 18.38 17.75 3.33
C PRO A 98 18.70 17.63 4.82
N GLN A 99 19.95 17.31 5.15
CA GLN A 99 20.43 17.22 6.55
C GLN A 99 20.38 18.56 7.30
N SER A 100 20.34 19.69 6.58
CA SER A 100 20.33 21.04 7.14
C SER A 100 18.93 21.59 7.45
N ALA A 101 17.87 20.81 7.23
CA ALA A 101 16.53 21.22 7.62
C ALA A 101 16.40 21.13 9.15
N ALA A 102 15.92 22.19 9.80
CA ALA A 102 15.64 22.16 11.23
C ALA A 102 14.71 20.98 11.55
N GLU A 103 15.07 20.19 12.57
CA GLU A 103 14.20 19.15 13.08
C GLU A 103 12.87 19.80 13.52
N PRO A 104 11.70 19.32 13.06
CA PRO A 104 10.44 19.79 13.60
C PRO A 104 10.40 19.42 15.09
N THR A 105 10.50 20.42 15.97
CA THR A 105 10.35 20.24 17.41
C THR A 105 8.90 19.89 17.69
N TYR A 106 8.62 18.61 17.93
CA TYR A 106 7.30 18.14 18.31
C TYR A 106 7.10 18.37 19.80
N ASP A 107 6.28 19.37 20.15
CA ASP A 107 5.89 19.62 21.53
C ASP A 107 4.86 18.56 21.96
N SER A 108 5.31 17.57 22.73
CA SER A 108 4.46 16.49 23.24
C SER A 108 3.50 16.94 24.35
N ASN A 109 3.68 18.16 24.88
CA ASN A 109 2.79 18.77 25.88
C ASN A 109 2.02 19.94 25.27
N GLY A 110 0.82 19.64 24.78
CA GLY A 110 -0.10 20.64 24.24
C GLY A 110 -0.58 21.65 25.29
N THR A 111 -0.06 22.87 25.22
CA THR A 111 -0.74 24.08 25.71
C THR A 111 -0.39 25.28 24.83
N SER A 112 -0.94 25.34 23.62
CA SER A 112 -1.23 26.62 22.96
C SER A 112 -2.16 26.40 21.76
N SER A 113 -3.32 27.01 21.77
CA SER A 113 -4.37 26.94 20.73
C SER A 113 -4.05 27.73 19.46
N SER A 114 -2.77 27.82 19.07
CA SER A 114 -2.34 28.68 17.94
C SER A 114 -1.21 28.11 17.06
N ILE A 115 -0.72 26.89 17.33
CA ILE A 115 0.24 26.22 16.44
C ILE A 115 -0.54 25.36 15.44
N PRO A 116 -0.30 25.47 14.11
CA PRO A 116 -0.95 24.64 13.11
C PRO A 116 -0.77 23.15 13.45
N ARG A 117 -1.86 22.39 13.30
CA ARG A 117 -1.93 20.94 13.48
C ARG A 117 -1.17 20.25 12.35
N GLU A 118 0.15 20.35 12.36
CA GLU A 118 0.97 19.96 11.22
C GLU A 118 1.26 18.46 11.25
N TYR A 119 0.32 17.67 10.73
CA TYR A 119 0.54 16.30 10.27
C TYR A 119 0.52 16.30 8.74
N LEU A 120 1.06 15.25 8.13
CA LEU A 120 1.09 15.15 6.68
C LEU A 120 -0.35 15.01 6.14
N THR A 121 -0.77 15.98 5.35
CA THR A 121 -2.08 16.00 4.67
C THR A 121 -1.90 15.89 3.16
N TYR A 122 -2.99 15.52 2.49
CA TYR A 122 -3.09 15.58 1.03
C TYR A 122 -4.12 16.61 0.61
N GLU A 123 -3.69 17.59 -0.17
CA GLU A 123 -4.57 18.61 -0.75
C GLU A 123 -4.86 18.22 -2.21
N VAL A 124 -6.12 17.91 -2.53
CA VAL A 124 -6.52 17.41 -3.86
C VAL A 124 -6.10 18.37 -4.99
N GLU A 125 -6.19 19.67 -4.77
CA GLU A 125 -5.87 20.69 -5.77
C GLU A 125 -4.36 20.92 -5.94
N GLN A 126 -3.58 20.77 -4.86
CA GLN A 126 -2.15 21.07 -4.84
C GLN A 126 -1.28 19.81 -4.99
N GLY A 127 -1.89 18.64 -4.81
CA GLY A 127 -1.20 17.37 -4.74
C GLY A 127 -0.35 17.24 -3.48
N PHE A 128 0.69 16.41 -3.57
CA PHE A 128 1.67 16.31 -2.51
C PHE A 128 2.75 17.37 -2.62
N ASP A 129 3.10 17.98 -1.50
CA ASP A 129 4.37 18.69 -1.36
C ASP A 129 5.53 17.68 -1.36
N GLU A 130 6.13 17.47 -2.54
CA GLU A 130 7.27 16.57 -2.76
C GLU A 130 8.49 16.87 -1.88
N SER A 131 8.55 18.06 -1.26
CA SER A 131 9.60 18.37 -0.29
C SER A 131 9.38 17.72 1.08
N LYS A 132 8.16 17.26 1.38
CA LYS A 132 7.75 16.73 2.71
C LYS A 132 7.75 15.22 2.80
N TYR A 133 7.77 14.49 1.68
CA TYR A 133 7.71 13.03 1.69
C TYR A 133 8.70 12.41 0.69
N ALA A 134 8.92 11.10 0.82
CA ALA A 134 9.70 10.31 -0.13
C ALA A 134 9.15 8.88 -0.19
N VAL A 135 8.95 8.35 -1.41
CA VAL A 135 8.53 6.95 -1.62
C VAL A 135 9.75 6.10 -1.91
N LEU A 136 9.95 5.05 -1.12
CA LEU A 136 11.07 4.13 -1.24
C LEU A 136 10.55 2.70 -1.34
N THR A 137 11.18 1.87 -2.17
CA THR A 137 11.05 0.42 -2.01
C THR A 137 11.55 0.05 -0.61
N ASN A 138 10.82 -0.80 0.10
CA ASN A 138 11.31 -1.30 1.38
C ASN A 138 12.56 -2.15 1.11
N ASP A 139 13.71 -1.69 1.60
CA ASP A 139 15.01 -2.34 1.41
C ASP A 139 15.02 -3.81 1.84
N TRP A 140 14.15 -4.17 2.80
CA TRP A 140 13.96 -5.54 3.28
C TRP A 140 12.46 -5.86 3.32
N PRO A 141 11.84 -6.16 2.18
CA PRO A 141 10.40 -6.29 2.09
C PRO A 141 9.88 -7.50 2.88
N TYR A 142 8.60 -7.48 3.23
CA TYR A 142 7.90 -8.65 3.77
C TYR A 142 7.63 -9.63 2.63
N ASN A 143 7.30 -10.87 2.98
CA ASN A 143 7.11 -11.92 1.99
C ASN A 143 5.71 -11.84 1.35
N VAL A 144 5.51 -10.87 0.47
CA VAL A 144 4.23 -10.55 -0.21
C VAL A 144 4.00 -11.40 -1.47
N PRO A 145 2.76 -11.49 -2.01
CA PRO A 145 2.47 -12.21 -3.26
C PRO A 145 3.35 -11.77 -4.45
N TYR A 146 3.45 -12.62 -5.47
CA TYR A 146 4.10 -12.25 -6.74
C TYR A 146 3.40 -11.04 -7.38
N GLY A 147 4.19 -10.17 -8.02
CA GLY A 147 3.68 -8.95 -8.65
C GLY A 147 3.34 -7.82 -7.67
N VAL A 148 3.33 -8.07 -6.36
CA VAL A 148 3.16 -7.04 -5.32
C VAL A 148 4.53 -6.43 -4.97
N ARG A 149 4.56 -5.12 -4.77
CA ARG A 149 5.73 -4.40 -4.25
C ARG A 149 5.45 -3.89 -2.85
N HIS A 150 6.42 -4.04 -1.95
CA HIS A 150 6.36 -3.46 -0.61
C HIS A 150 7.18 -2.17 -0.58
N LEU A 151 6.50 -1.05 -0.43
CA LEU A 151 7.08 0.29 -0.36
C LEU A 151 6.86 0.89 1.03
N CYS A 152 7.68 1.88 1.34
CA CYS A 152 7.50 2.77 2.48
C CYS A 152 7.38 4.20 1.96
N VAL A 153 6.38 4.92 2.43
CA VAL A 153 6.25 6.37 2.24
C VAL A 153 6.73 7.04 3.52
N TRP A 154 7.84 7.75 3.42
CA TRP A 154 8.50 8.46 4.52
C TRP A 154 8.05 9.91 4.52
N SER A 155 7.89 10.49 5.70
CA SER A 155 7.40 11.86 5.89
C SER A 155 8.28 12.64 6.85
N LYS A 156 8.52 13.92 6.54
CA LYS A 156 9.10 14.90 7.46
C LYS A 156 8.12 15.36 8.54
N LEU A 157 6.82 15.24 8.26
CA LEU A 157 5.74 15.56 9.20
C LEU A 157 5.19 14.27 9.88
N PRO A 158 4.62 14.36 11.09
CA PRO A 158 3.86 13.27 11.68
C PRO A 158 2.79 12.74 10.72
N ILE A 159 2.66 11.43 10.58
CA ILE A 159 1.53 10.81 9.86
C ILE A 159 0.35 10.53 10.79
N VAL A 160 0.65 10.19 12.05
CA VAL A 160 -0.34 9.84 13.05
C VAL A 160 -0.40 10.94 14.10
N HIS A 161 -1.58 11.51 14.31
CA HIS A 161 -1.82 12.56 15.29
C HIS A 161 -3.24 12.43 15.87
N LYS A 162 -3.42 12.76 17.15
CA LYS A 162 -4.71 12.64 17.86
C LYS A 162 -5.87 13.41 17.21
N SER A 163 -5.57 14.48 16.46
CA SER A 163 -6.59 15.23 15.73
C SER A 163 -7.22 14.43 14.58
N LEU A 164 -6.60 13.35 14.10
CA LEU A 164 -7.17 12.46 13.09
C LEU A 164 -8.48 11.82 13.56
N VAL A 165 -8.68 11.76 14.88
CA VAL A 165 -9.89 11.24 15.53
C VAL A 165 -10.57 12.32 16.38
N ASN A 166 -10.38 13.59 16.05
CA ASN A 166 -10.95 14.72 16.79
C ASN A 166 -10.63 14.70 18.29
N ASP A 167 -9.41 14.25 18.64
CA ASP A 167 -8.95 14.10 20.04
C ASP A 167 -9.82 13.12 20.88
N ASP A 168 -10.58 12.20 20.24
CA ASP A 168 -11.31 11.13 20.92
C ASP A 168 -10.33 10.15 21.60
N PRO A 169 -10.34 10.04 22.94
CA PRO A 169 -9.37 9.20 23.66
C PRO A 169 -9.48 7.72 23.33
N ALA A 170 -10.69 7.18 23.13
CA ALA A 170 -10.89 5.76 22.89
C ALA A 170 -10.41 5.37 21.49
N LEU A 171 -10.70 6.22 20.49
CA LEU A 171 -10.18 6.03 19.13
C LEU A 171 -8.67 6.22 19.08
N TRP A 172 -8.11 7.17 19.84
CA TRP A 172 -6.67 7.37 19.92
C TRP A 172 -5.94 6.16 20.50
N THR A 173 -6.41 5.62 21.63
CA THR A 173 -5.86 4.39 22.22
C THR A 173 -5.88 3.23 21.22
N LYS A 174 -6.97 3.08 20.46
CA LYS A 174 -7.05 2.07 19.41
C LYS A 174 -5.97 2.24 18.33
N ILE A 175 -5.71 3.48 17.91
CA ILE A 175 -4.62 3.78 16.96
C ILE A 175 -3.25 3.44 17.56
N GLU A 176 -3.03 3.71 18.85
CA GLU A 176 -1.78 3.37 19.53
C GLU A 176 -1.58 1.85 19.66
N GLU A 177 -2.66 1.07 19.79
CA GLU A 177 -2.59 -0.39 19.94
C GLU A 177 -2.47 -1.15 18.62
N GLU A 178 -3.28 -0.75 17.63
CA GLU A 178 -3.47 -1.46 16.35
C GLU A 178 -2.77 -0.76 15.17
N GLY A 179 -2.50 0.55 15.28
CA GLY A 179 -2.01 1.37 14.18
C GLY A 179 -3.14 1.87 13.28
N LEU A 180 -2.80 2.16 12.02
CA LEU A 180 -3.76 2.52 10.97
C LEU A 180 -3.67 1.54 9.81
N GLY A 181 -4.76 1.37 9.06
CA GLY A 181 -4.77 0.51 7.89
C GLY A 181 -5.92 0.78 6.94
N GLY A 182 -5.74 0.42 5.69
CA GLY A 182 -6.77 0.57 4.67
C GLY A 182 -6.37 -0.03 3.34
N PHE A 183 -7.27 0.07 2.37
CA PHE A 183 -6.97 -0.28 1.00
C PHE A 183 -7.71 0.58 -0.03
N THR A 184 -7.07 0.77 -1.18
CA THR A 184 -7.53 1.60 -2.29
C THR A 184 -7.62 0.78 -3.57
N GLY A 185 -8.37 1.28 -4.56
CA GLY A 185 -8.39 0.68 -5.90
C GLY A 185 -9.17 -0.64 -6.00
N VAL A 186 -9.88 -1.07 -4.96
CA VAL A 186 -10.82 -2.21 -5.09
C VAL A 186 -11.97 -1.79 -6.00
N ILE A 187 -12.12 -2.49 -7.12
CA ILE A 187 -13.18 -2.24 -8.10
C ILE A 187 -14.54 -2.48 -7.41
N PRO A 188 -15.42 -1.47 -7.35
CA PRO A 188 -16.75 -1.63 -6.80
C PRO A 188 -17.49 -2.73 -7.53
N PHE A 189 -18.13 -3.63 -6.77
CA PHE A 189 -18.91 -4.71 -7.32
C PHE A 189 -20.36 -4.57 -6.86
N THR A 190 -21.26 -4.41 -7.83
CA THR A 190 -22.69 -4.58 -7.60
C THR A 190 -23.08 -5.91 -8.26
N PRO A 191 -23.56 -6.91 -7.50
CA PRO A 191 -24.04 -8.14 -8.10
C PRO A 191 -25.12 -7.81 -9.13
N ALA A 192 -25.06 -8.39 -10.33
CA ALA A 192 -26.19 -8.36 -11.25
C ALA A 192 -27.43 -8.91 -10.54
N GLU A 193 -28.62 -8.34 -10.81
CA GLU A 193 -29.88 -8.89 -10.33
C GLU A 193 -29.90 -10.40 -10.63
N LYS A 194 -30.20 -11.22 -9.60
CA LYS A 194 -30.09 -12.68 -9.67
C LYS A 194 -30.62 -13.19 -11.02
N PRO A 195 -29.84 -14.01 -11.76
CA PRO A 195 -30.38 -14.71 -12.91
C PRO A 195 -31.61 -15.51 -12.45
N THR A 196 -32.72 -15.37 -13.18
CA THR A 196 -33.90 -16.21 -12.93
C THR A 196 -33.48 -17.68 -12.89
N GLN A 197 -34.01 -18.41 -11.91
CA GLN A 197 -33.65 -19.78 -11.54
C GLN A 197 -33.68 -20.82 -12.69
N ALA A 198 -34.19 -20.42 -13.86
CA ALA A 198 -34.19 -21.18 -15.10
C ALA A 198 -32.80 -21.39 -15.74
N ALA A 199 -31.77 -20.61 -15.40
CA ALA A 199 -30.45 -20.71 -16.03
C ALA A 199 -29.51 -21.79 -15.44
N ILE A 200 -29.82 -22.32 -14.24
CA ILE A 200 -28.90 -23.17 -13.47
C ILE A 200 -29.17 -24.67 -13.72
N ASN A 201 -30.31 -25.02 -14.31
CA ASN A 201 -30.67 -26.41 -14.58
C ASN A 201 -30.27 -26.82 -16.01
N GLY A 202 -29.03 -27.27 -16.21
CA GLY A 202 -28.76 -28.17 -17.33
C GLY A 202 -27.35 -28.24 -17.91
N THR A 203 -26.43 -27.31 -17.61
CA THR A 203 -25.09 -27.36 -18.20
C THR A 203 -24.02 -27.08 -17.15
N THR A 204 -23.13 -28.04 -16.94
CA THR A 204 -21.81 -27.79 -16.36
C THR A 204 -21.10 -26.84 -17.31
N LEU A 205 -21.17 -25.53 -17.04
CA LEU A 205 -20.45 -24.53 -17.81
C LEU A 205 -18.95 -24.88 -17.70
N PRO A 206 -18.25 -25.11 -18.82
CA PRO A 206 -16.83 -25.41 -18.77
C PRO A 206 -16.10 -24.23 -18.11
N HIS A 207 -15.16 -24.55 -17.20
CA HIS A 207 -14.23 -23.55 -16.70
C HIS A 207 -13.54 -22.90 -17.91
N PRO A 208 -13.43 -21.57 -17.97
CA PRO A 208 -12.78 -20.91 -19.10
C PRO A 208 -11.33 -21.43 -19.22
N PHE A 209 -11.04 -22.14 -20.32
CA PHE A 209 -9.68 -22.60 -20.63
C PHE A 209 -8.89 -21.44 -21.24
N GLY A 210 -8.30 -20.63 -20.37
CA GLY A 210 -7.41 -19.55 -20.78
C GLY A 210 -8.10 -18.29 -21.29
N TRP A 211 -7.32 -17.21 -21.29
CA TRP A 211 -7.75 -15.86 -21.65
C TRP A 211 -8.00 -15.77 -23.17
N GLY A 212 -9.23 -15.43 -23.57
CA GLY A 212 -9.61 -15.16 -24.96
C GLY A 212 -10.52 -16.19 -25.65
N ALA A 213 -10.88 -17.31 -25.00
CA ALA A 213 -11.72 -18.36 -25.60
C ALA A 213 -13.23 -18.27 -25.30
N THR A 214 -13.65 -17.34 -24.44
CA THR A 214 -15.03 -17.26 -23.93
C THR A 214 -15.58 -15.84 -24.04
N GLN A 215 -16.78 -15.71 -24.60
CA GLN A 215 -17.52 -14.44 -24.62
C GLN A 215 -18.32 -14.29 -23.32
N LEU A 216 -18.46 -13.07 -22.80
CA LEU A 216 -19.24 -12.83 -21.56
C LEU A 216 -20.69 -13.34 -21.67
N SER A 217 -21.26 -13.29 -22.89
CA SER A 217 -22.56 -13.86 -23.23
C SER A 217 -22.69 -15.36 -22.93
N ASP A 218 -21.60 -16.11 -23.01
CA ASP A 218 -21.58 -17.56 -22.74
C ASP A 218 -21.90 -17.85 -21.26
N TYR A 219 -21.72 -16.85 -20.39
CA TYR A 219 -21.99 -16.91 -18.96
C TYR A 219 -23.21 -16.06 -18.54
N GLN A 220 -24.02 -15.60 -19.50
CA GLN A 220 -25.16 -14.70 -19.26
C GLN A 220 -24.76 -13.47 -18.44
N SER A 221 -23.55 -12.95 -18.67
CA SER A 221 -23.03 -11.78 -17.98
C SER A 221 -22.56 -10.75 -19.00
N ASP A 222 -22.62 -9.48 -18.61
CA ASP A 222 -22.02 -8.34 -19.29
C ASP A 222 -20.75 -7.83 -18.56
N SER A 223 -20.40 -8.46 -17.43
CA SER A 223 -19.31 -8.06 -16.55
C SER A 223 -18.30 -9.19 -16.38
N TRP A 224 -17.08 -8.97 -16.84
CA TRP A 224 -15.98 -9.92 -16.63
C TRP A 224 -15.76 -10.21 -15.14
N LEU A 225 -15.87 -9.20 -14.26
CA LEU A 225 -15.77 -9.37 -12.82
C LEU A 225 -16.85 -10.31 -12.25
N ALA A 226 -18.07 -10.30 -12.80
CA ALA A 226 -19.13 -11.22 -12.39
C ALA A 226 -18.83 -12.67 -12.82
N VAL A 227 -18.29 -12.87 -14.02
CA VAL A 227 -17.81 -14.19 -14.50
C VAL A 227 -16.66 -14.68 -13.63
N ASP A 228 -15.69 -13.81 -13.36
CA ASP A 228 -14.55 -14.09 -12.50
C ASP A 228 -14.99 -14.45 -11.07
N LEU A 229 -15.99 -13.79 -10.52
CA LEU A 229 -16.55 -14.14 -9.20
C LEU A 229 -17.32 -15.45 -9.21
N MET A 230 -17.92 -15.83 -10.34
CA MET A 230 -18.61 -17.11 -10.50
C MET A 230 -17.63 -18.28 -10.39
N PHE A 231 -16.46 -18.16 -11.01
CA PHE A 231 -15.41 -19.20 -11.00
C PHE A 231 -14.30 -18.95 -9.98
N GLY A 232 -14.31 -17.78 -9.35
CA GLY A 232 -13.29 -17.31 -8.43
C GLY A 232 -13.28 -18.07 -7.10
N GLY A 233 -12.10 -18.10 -6.49
CA GLY A 233 -11.90 -18.69 -5.17
C GLY A 233 -12.67 -17.96 -4.07
N LYS A 234 -12.71 -18.56 -2.88
CA LYS A 234 -13.37 -17.98 -1.69
C LYS A 234 -12.92 -16.53 -1.43
N GLU A 235 -11.64 -16.25 -1.53
CA GLU A 235 -11.08 -14.91 -1.28
C GLU A 235 -11.60 -13.86 -2.25
N MET A 236 -11.68 -14.19 -3.55
CA MET A 236 -12.15 -13.24 -4.56
C MET A 236 -13.59 -12.81 -4.28
N ARG A 237 -14.45 -13.77 -3.91
CA ARG A 237 -15.84 -13.50 -3.51
C ARG A 237 -15.94 -12.74 -2.20
N GLU A 238 -15.07 -13.05 -1.24
CA GLU A 238 -15.06 -12.38 0.06
C GLU A 238 -14.67 -10.91 -0.07
N TRP A 239 -13.72 -10.58 -0.94
CA TRP A 239 -13.13 -9.24 -1.02
C TRP A 239 -13.64 -8.38 -2.18
N ALA A 240 -14.47 -8.91 -3.07
CA ALA A 240 -15.06 -8.16 -4.17
C ALA A 240 -15.87 -6.96 -3.67
N GLY A 241 -15.56 -5.78 -4.21
CA GLY A 241 -16.24 -4.52 -3.90
C GLY A 241 -16.11 -4.02 -2.46
N LYS A 242 -15.44 -4.76 -1.56
CA LYS A 242 -15.25 -4.30 -0.19
C LYS A 242 -14.32 -3.09 -0.17
N GLN A 243 -14.57 -2.18 0.76
CA GLN A 243 -13.74 -1.01 1.05
C GLN A 243 -13.40 -1.01 2.54
N TYR A 244 -12.21 -0.56 2.90
CA TYR A 244 -11.80 -0.44 4.29
C TYR A 244 -10.79 0.68 4.47
N THR A 245 -11.04 1.49 5.49
CA THR A 245 -10.13 2.49 6.04
C THR A 245 -10.37 2.55 7.54
N SER A 246 -9.32 2.40 8.34
CA SER A 246 -9.41 2.52 9.80
C SER A 246 -9.86 3.94 10.20
N LYS A 247 -10.40 4.08 11.41
CA LYS A 247 -10.72 5.41 11.95
C LYS A 247 -9.44 6.21 12.13
N GLY A 248 -9.42 7.46 11.65
CA GLY A 248 -8.22 8.30 11.58
C GLY A 248 -7.33 8.03 10.36
N GLY A 249 -7.63 7.00 9.56
CA GLY A 249 -6.86 6.61 8.38
C GLY A 249 -7.18 7.39 7.10
N GLN A 250 -8.13 8.33 7.15
CA GLN A 250 -8.67 9.01 5.97
C GLN A 250 -7.60 9.81 5.21
N GLU A 251 -6.68 10.44 5.92
CA GLU A 251 -5.61 11.21 5.28
C GLU A 251 -4.61 10.28 4.58
N VAL A 252 -4.17 9.20 5.24
CA VAL A 252 -3.31 8.19 4.60
C VAL A 252 -3.99 7.55 3.39
N GLN A 253 -5.29 7.25 3.47
CA GLN A 253 -6.07 6.74 2.34
C GLN A 253 -6.00 7.70 1.14
N LYS A 254 -6.33 8.98 1.34
CA LYS A 254 -6.23 10.01 0.30
C LYS A 254 -4.82 10.06 -0.28
N MET A 255 -3.81 9.90 0.57
CA MET A 255 -2.44 9.92 0.08
C MET A 255 -2.09 8.77 -0.83
N VAL A 256 -2.53 7.56 -0.47
CA VAL A 256 -2.29 6.39 -1.31
C VAL A 256 -3.03 6.54 -2.64
N GLU A 257 -4.25 7.10 -2.66
CA GLU A 257 -5.01 7.35 -3.89
C GLU A 257 -4.36 8.43 -4.78
N GLY A 258 -3.72 9.44 -4.19
CA GLY A 258 -2.96 10.45 -4.94
C GLY A 258 -1.63 9.94 -5.51
N LEU A 259 -0.98 8.99 -4.84
CA LEU A 259 0.30 8.43 -5.28
C LEU A 259 0.15 7.23 -6.24
N TRP A 260 -0.90 6.42 -6.05
CA TRP A 260 -1.22 5.27 -6.89
C TRP A 260 -2.63 5.44 -7.43
N ASP A 261 -2.73 5.78 -8.71
CA ASP A 261 -4.02 5.95 -9.37
C ASP A 261 -4.85 4.67 -9.24
N VAL A 262 -6.02 4.81 -8.62
CA VAL A 262 -6.94 3.71 -8.32
C VAL A 262 -7.40 2.97 -9.57
N ARG A 263 -7.23 3.53 -10.78
CA ARG A 263 -7.50 2.83 -12.04
C ARG A 263 -6.42 1.82 -12.40
N GLY A 264 -5.16 2.13 -12.12
CA GLY A 264 -4.01 1.28 -12.41
C GLY A 264 -3.58 0.34 -11.28
N TRP A 265 -3.94 0.67 -10.05
CA TRP A 265 -3.38 0.05 -8.86
C TRP A 265 -4.44 -0.37 -7.87
N GLU A 266 -4.16 -1.46 -7.18
CA GLU A 266 -4.81 -1.81 -5.92
C GLU A 266 -3.74 -1.80 -4.83
N CYS A 267 -3.97 -1.01 -3.78
CA CYS A 267 -2.99 -0.85 -2.71
C CYS A 267 -3.59 -1.25 -1.36
N LEU A 268 -2.80 -1.96 -0.55
CA LEU A 268 -3.03 -2.10 0.88
C LEU A 268 -2.02 -1.23 1.59
N TRP A 269 -2.42 -0.50 2.61
CA TRP A 269 -1.51 0.38 3.36
C TRP A 269 -1.73 0.24 4.86
N PHE A 270 -0.67 0.52 5.62
CA PHE A 270 -0.72 0.49 7.08
C PHE A 270 0.36 1.36 7.72
N VAL A 271 0.04 1.86 8.90
CA VAL A 271 0.99 2.48 9.83
C VAL A 271 1.13 1.55 11.02
N ASN A 272 2.36 1.11 11.30
CA ASN A 272 2.63 0.27 12.47
C ASN A 272 2.34 1.05 13.76
N PRO A 273 1.71 0.42 14.78
CA PRO A 273 1.58 1.04 16.10
C PRO A 273 2.96 1.22 16.75
N PRO A 274 3.10 2.17 17.70
CA PRO A 274 4.38 2.48 18.35
C PRO A 274 5.13 1.26 18.89
N ARG A 275 4.40 0.26 19.41
CA ARG A 275 4.98 -0.97 19.99
C ARG A 275 5.80 -1.83 19.00
N ILE A 276 5.56 -1.73 17.69
CA ILE A 276 6.26 -2.53 16.65
C ILE A 276 6.87 -1.67 15.55
N GLN A 277 6.90 -0.34 15.73
CA GLN A 277 7.54 0.56 14.78
C GLN A 277 9.07 0.40 14.85
N SER A 278 9.71 0.16 13.69
CA SER A 278 11.17 -0.04 13.65
C SER A 278 11.94 1.26 13.85
N VAL A 279 11.47 2.38 13.27
CA VAL A 279 12.17 3.67 13.28
C VAL A 279 11.26 4.77 13.85
N PRO A 280 11.10 4.86 15.19
CA PRO A 280 10.13 5.75 15.81
C PRO A 280 10.40 7.25 15.60
N GLY A 281 11.67 7.63 15.36
CA GLY A 281 12.05 9.02 15.10
C GLY A 281 11.80 9.52 13.68
N LEU A 282 11.30 8.67 12.77
CA LEU A 282 11.01 9.03 11.39
C LEU A 282 9.63 8.50 10.99
N SER A 283 8.71 9.40 10.67
CA SER A 283 7.34 9.03 10.31
C SER A 283 7.32 8.29 8.96
N HIS A 284 6.67 7.13 8.92
CA HIS A 284 6.47 6.37 7.70
C HIS A 284 5.22 5.50 7.77
N PHE A 285 4.69 5.17 6.59
CA PHE A 285 3.69 4.13 6.43
C PHE A 285 4.11 3.17 5.32
N HIS A 286 3.56 1.97 5.36
CA HIS A 286 3.84 0.89 4.43
C HIS A 286 2.75 0.81 3.38
N VAL A 287 3.13 0.47 2.15
CA VAL A 287 2.20 0.23 1.04
C VAL A 287 2.59 -1.07 0.35
N PHE A 288 1.65 -2.01 0.27
CA PHE A 288 1.68 -3.09 -0.68
C PHE A 288 0.96 -2.64 -1.94
N ALA A 289 1.68 -2.47 -3.04
CA ALA A 289 1.12 -2.03 -4.31
C ALA A 289 1.07 -3.19 -5.31
N ARG A 290 -0.14 -3.49 -5.79
CA ARG A 290 -0.39 -4.47 -6.86
C ARG A 290 -0.81 -3.71 -8.11
N ARG A 291 -0.09 -3.91 -9.22
CA ARG A 291 -0.52 -3.41 -10.53
C ARG A 291 -1.69 -4.26 -11.01
N LYS A 292 -2.73 -3.59 -11.50
CA LYS A 292 -3.88 -4.23 -12.11
C LYS A 292 -3.54 -4.82 -13.48
N THR A 293 -4.23 -5.88 -13.87
CA THR A 293 -4.15 -6.38 -15.25
C THR A 293 -4.81 -5.39 -16.22
N PRO A 294 -4.55 -5.47 -17.53
CA PRO A 294 -5.20 -4.60 -18.51
C PRO A 294 -6.74 -4.63 -18.42
N GLU A 295 -7.32 -5.79 -18.14
CA GLU A 295 -8.77 -5.97 -18.00
C GLU A 295 -9.30 -5.32 -16.72
N GLU A 296 -8.56 -5.43 -15.62
CA GLU A 296 -8.88 -4.73 -14.38
C GLU A 296 -8.77 -3.21 -14.55
N ILE A 297 -7.82 -2.73 -15.35
CA ILE A 297 -7.68 -1.30 -15.71
C ILE A 297 -8.88 -0.85 -16.55
N ASP A 298 -9.24 -1.62 -17.58
CA ASP A 298 -10.38 -1.30 -18.45
C ASP A 298 -11.70 -1.24 -17.67
N ALA A 299 -11.91 -2.18 -16.75
CA ALA A 299 -13.05 -2.16 -15.84
C ALA A 299 -13.02 -0.95 -14.89
N ALA A 300 -11.85 -0.60 -14.38
CA ALA A 300 -11.68 0.56 -13.52
C ALA A 300 -11.94 1.89 -14.25
N GLU A 301 -11.58 1.99 -15.54
CA GLU A 301 -11.86 3.14 -16.42
C GLU A 301 -13.36 3.32 -16.68
N MET A 302 -14.12 2.23 -16.82
CA MET A 302 -15.58 2.33 -16.97
C MET A 302 -16.24 2.96 -15.73
N ILE A 303 -15.66 2.76 -14.55
CA ILE A 303 -16.21 3.24 -13.27
C ILE A 303 -15.67 4.63 -12.91
N TRP A 304 -14.35 4.84 -13.03
CA TRP A 304 -13.67 6.05 -12.55
C TRP A 304 -13.12 6.92 -13.68
N GLY A 305 -13.13 6.47 -14.93
CA GLY A 305 -12.65 7.21 -16.10
C GLY A 305 -13.70 8.12 -16.75
N THR A 306 -14.98 7.97 -16.40
CA THR A 306 -16.10 8.78 -16.94
C THR A 306 -16.36 10.07 -16.16
N GLY A 307 -15.59 10.35 -15.10
CA GLY A 307 -15.57 11.68 -14.50
C GLY A 307 -14.94 12.66 -15.47
N ASP A 308 -15.63 13.77 -15.77
CA ASP A 308 -15.02 14.92 -16.45
C ASP A 308 -13.62 15.15 -15.86
N LYS A 309 -12.59 15.10 -16.70
CA LYS A 309 -11.28 15.58 -16.30
C LYS A 309 -11.48 16.99 -15.73
N PRO A 310 -11.02 17.32 -14.51
CA PRO A 310 -10.84 18.73 -14.19
C PRO A 310 -9.98 19.34 -15.31
N GLU A 311 -10.39 20.48 -15.85
CA GLU A 311 -9.89 21.16 -17.06
C GLU A 311 -8.39 21.52 -17.06
N HIS A 312 -7.56 20.95 -16.20
CA HIS A 312 -6.18 21.40 -15.96
C HIS A 312 -5.12 20.31 -16.11
N GLN A 313 -5.24 19.49 -17.15
CA GLN A 313 -4.11 18.73 -17.70
C GLN A 313 -4.00 18.90 -19.23
N GLN A 314 -3.83 20.15 -19.65
CA GLN A 314 -3.07 20.52 -20.85
C GLN A 314 -1.86 21.35 -20.43
#